data_AF-A0A2G6LLX4-F1
#
_entry.id   AF-A0A2G6LLX4-F1
#
_cell.length_a   1.000
_cell.length_b   1.000
_cell.length_c   1.000
_cell.angle_alpha   90.00
_cell.angle_beta   90.00
_cell.angle_gamma   90.00
#
_symmetry.space_group_name_H-M   'P 1'
#
loop_
_entity.id
_entity.type
_entity.pdbx_description
1 polymer ?
#
loop_
_entity_poly.entity_id
_entity_poly.type
_entity_poly.pdbx_seq_one_letter_code
_entity_poly.pdbx_strand_id
1 'polypeptide(L)'
;MNIDAFNELFDKVIKKYHLKDRTDQSFENPYSAETLEHLLYRKCWIDTVQWHYEDIIRLPDIDAEEALELKRKIDASNQDRTDTVEYIDSYFLNKYKLVSVKPDAKINTESPAWAIDRLSILALKIYHMKEEANRESASEDHRLKCRKKLDVLLEQRQDLTTAIKELMEDIANG
;
A
#
# COMPACT_ATOMS: atom_id res chain seq x y z
N MET A 1 -12.52 6.19 -10.69
CA MET A 1 -11.96 4.84 -10.50
C MET A 1 -12.78 4.10 -9.43
N ASN A 2 -13.14 2.84 -9.67
CA ASN A 2 -13.75 1.96 -8.66
C ASN A 2 -12.64 1.47 -7.70
N ILE A 3 -12.93 1.27 -6.42
CA ILE A 3 -11.99 0.78 -5.40
C ILE A 3 -11.34 -0.55 -5.83
N ASP A 4 -12.05 -1.41 -6.57
CA ASP A 4 -11.47 -2.66 -7.09
C ASP A 4 -10.24 -2.41 -7.99
N ALA A 5 -10.24 -1.31 -8.74
CA ALA A 5 -9.12 -0.94 -9.60
C ALA A 5 -7.89 -0.45 -8.81
N PHE A 6 -8.03 -0.11 -7.52
CA PHE A 6 -6.88 0.20 -6.66
C PHE A 6 -6.03 -1.04 -6.42
N ASN A 7 -6.67 -2.18 -6.14
CA ASN A 7 -5.98 -3.45 -5.96
C ASN A 7 -5.18 -3.84 -7.22
N GLU A 8 -5.79 -3.68 -8.40
CA GLU A 8 -5.08 -3.95 -9.67
C GLU A 8 -3.89 -3.00 -9.89
N LEU A 9 -4.05 -1.72 -9.53
CA LEU A 9 -2.99 -0.73 -9.66
C LEU A 9 -1.83 -1.08 -8.71
N PHE A 10 -2.12 -1.41 -7.45
CA PHE A 10 -1.09 -1.83 -6.48
C PHE A 10 -0.37 -3.10 -6.94
N ASP A 11 -1.11 -4.13 -7.36
CA ASP A 11 -0.53 -5.37 -7.89
C ASP A 11 0.39 -5.10 -9.11
N LYS A 12 0.05 -4.13 -9.96
CA LYS A 12 0.89 -3.71 -11.11
C LYS A 12 2.15 -2.96 -10.68
N VAL A 13 2.03 -2.03 -9.72
CA VAL A 13 3.17 -1.25 -9.19
C VAL A 13 4.21 -2.18 -8.56
N ILE A 14 3.75 -3.06 -7.68
CA ILE A 14 4.61 -4.00 -6.96
C ILE A 14 5.35 -4.91 -7.94
N LYS A 15 4.62 -5.51 -8.90
CA LYS A 15 5.24 -6.32 -9.95
C LYS A 15 6.25 -5.53 -10.77
N LYS A 16 5.95 -4.28 -11.12
CA LYS A 16 6.86 -3.43 -11.90
C LYS A 16 8.16 -3.15 -11.14
N TYR A 17 8.07 -2.85 -9.84
CA TYR A 17 9.25 -2.64 -9.00
C TYR A 17 10.14 -3.88 -8.93
N HIS A 18 9.55 -5.06 -8.71
CA HIS A 18 10.27 -6.33 -8.61
C HIS A 18 10.81 -6.85 -9.96
N LEU A 19 10.58 -6.17 -11.08
CA LEU A 19 11.29 -6.49 -12.34
C LEU A 19 12.78 -6.18 -12.24
N LYS A 20 13.16 -5.12 -11.53
CA LYS A 20 14.56 -4.78 -11.26
C LYS A 20 14.95 -5.12 -9.83
N ASP A 21 13.99 -5.09 -8.90
CA ASP A 21 14.15 -5.50 -7.51
C ASP A 21 15.34 -4.83 -6.80
N ARG A 22 15.43 -3.50 -6.91
CA ARG A 22 16.45 -2.68 -6.22
C ARG A 22 15.87 -1.36 -5.72
N THR A 23 16.45 -0.83 -4.67
CA THR A 23 15.99 0.43 -4.05
C THR A 23 16.49 1.68 -4.77
N ASP A 24 17.52 1.58 -5.61
CA ASP A 24 18.14 2.67 -6.37
C ASP A 24 17.43 3.01 -7.69
N GLN A 25 16.27 2.40 -7.93
CA GLN A 25 15.50 2.59 -9.17
C GLN A 25 14.95 4.00 -9.29
N SER A 26 14.99 4.55 -10.52
CA SER A 26 14.26 5.77 -10.85
C SER A 26 12.75 5.58 -10.67
N PHE A 27 12.11 6.56 -10.02
CA PHE A 27 10.66 6.60 -9.93
C PHE A 27 10.06 7.21 -11.20
N GLU A 28 9.26 6.42 -11.92
CA GLU A 28 8.51 6.85 -13.09
C GLU A 28 7.03 6.56 -12.89
N ASN A 29 6.22 7.61 -12.89
CA ASN A 29 4.77 7.53 -12.75
C ASN A 29 4.10 7.72 -14.12
N PRO A 30 3.35 6.73 -14.63
CA PRO A 30 2.69 6.85 -15.93
C PRO A 30 1.40 7.69 -15.89
N TYR A 31 0.95 8.10 -14.70
CA TYR A 31 -0.29 8.84 -14.51
C TYR A 31 -0.03 10.35 -14.36
N SER A 32 -0.96 11.16 -14.87
CA SER A 32 -0.91 12.62 -14.75
C SER A 32 -0.98 13.05 -13.29
N ALA A 33 -0.19 14.07 -12.92
CA ALA A 33 -0.06 14.55 -11.54
C ALA A 33 -1.38 14.99 -10.89
N GLU A 34 -2.39 15.32 -11.68
CA GLU A 34 -3.70 15.76 -11.20
C GLU A 34 -4.67 14.61 -10.86
N THR A 35 -4.28 13.35 -11.11
CA THR A 35 -5.19 12.21 -10.94
C THR A 35 -4.93 11.46 -9.64
N LEU A 36 -5.98 10.80 -9.13
CA LEU A 36 -5.86 9.94 -7.94
C LEU A 36 -4.90 8.77 -8.20
N GLU A 37 -4.90 8.22 -9.41
CA GLU A 37 -4.00 7.13 -9.82
C GLU A 37 -2.53 7.51 -9.66
N HIS A 38 -2.17 8.76 -9.91
CA HIS A 38 -0.82 9.25 -9.67
C HIS A 38 -0.43 9.13 -8.19
N LEU A 39 -1.30 9.59 -7.29
CA LEU A 39 -1.07 9.51 -5.85
C LEU A 39 -1.02 8.06 -5.38
N LEU A 40 -1.94 7.21 -5.83
CA LEU A 40 -1.98 5.78 -5.47
C LEU A 40 -0.75 5.01 -5.98
N TYR A 41 -0.30 5.32 -7.20
CA TYR A 41 0.91 4.73 -7.78
C TYR A 41 2.15 5.13 -6.96
N ARG A 42 2.28 6.43 -6.64
CA ARG A 42 3.36 6.95 -5.79
C ARG A 42 3.34 6.28 -4.42
N LYS A 43 2.18 6.23 -3.77
CA LYS A 43 1.99 5.62 -2.46
C LYS A 43 2.51 4.18 -2.45
N CYS A 44 2.04 3.36 -3.38
CA CYS A 44 2.40 1.95 -3.45
C CYS A 44 3.88 1.75 -3.79
N TRP A 45 4.45 2.62 -4.64
CA TRP A 45 5.89 2.60 -4.93
C TRP A 45 6.73 2.89 -3.69
N ILE A 46 6.37 3.93 -2.91
CA ILE A 46 7.05 4.28 -1.65
C ILE A 46 6.99 3.09 -0.69
N ASP A 47 5.83 2.47 -0.50
CA ASP A 47 5.72 1.30 0.37
C ASP A 47 6.63 0.15 -0.09
N THR A 48 6.72 -0.08 -1.40
CA THR A 48 7.51 -1.18 -1.95
C THR A 48 9.02 -0.94 -1.75
N VAL A 49 9.47 0.29 -1.96
CA VAL A 49 10.86 0.71 -1.67
C VAL A 49 11.14 0.61 -0.17
N GLN A 50 10.22 1.09 0.68
CA GLN A 50 10.35 1.03 2.13
C GLN A 50 10.45 -0.42 2.63
N TRP A 51 9.63 -1.32 2.07
CA TRP A 51 9.70 -2.75 2.39
C TRP A 51 11.09 -3.32 2.10
N HIS A 52 11.67 -3.01 0.94
CA HIS A 52 13.01 -3.48 0.60
C HIS A 52 14.09 -2.83 1.50
N TYR A 53 13.97 -1.54 1.86
CA TYR A 53 14.85 -0.94 2.87
C TYR A 53 14.80 -1.67 4.22
N GLU A 54 13.60 -2.03 4.66
CA GLU A 54 13.39 -2.81 5.89
C GLU A 54 13.98 -4.22 5.81
N ASP A 55 14.00 -4.84 4.63
CA ASP A 55 14.66 -6.14 4.45
C ASP A 55 16.20 -6.01 4.53
N ILE A 56 16.77 -4.95 3.95
CA ILE A 56 18.22 -4.70 3.98
C ILE A 56 18.70 -4.38 5.41
N ILE A 57 18.00 -3.49 6.14
CA ILE A 57 18.40 -3.09 7.51
C ILE A 57 18.30 -4.25 8.52
N ARG A 58 17.50 -5.29 8.22
CA ARG A 58 17.34 -6.49 9.07
C ARG A 58 18.43 -7.55 8.83
N LEU A 59 19.33 -7.34 7.86
CA LEU A 59 20.46 -8.23 7.65
C LEU A 59 21.39 -8.22 8.89
N PRO A 60 21.71 -9.39 9.48
CA PRO A 60 22.51 -9.44 10.71
C PRO A 60 23.91 -8.83 10.58
N ASP A 61 24.50 -8.90 9.39
CA ASP A 61 25.88 -8.54 9.12
C ASP A 61 26.03 -7.20 8.36
N ILE A 62 25.01 -6.34 8.38
CA ILE A 62 25.08 -5.02 7.76
C ILE A 62 26.14 -4.14 8.43
N ASP A 63 26.93 -3.42 7.63
CA ASP A 63 27.90 -2.45 8.15
C ASP A 63 27.20 -1.31 8.90
N ALA A 64 27.81 -0.83 9.98
CA ALA A 64 27.20 0.17 10.85
C ALA A 64 27.01 1.55 10.17
N GLU A 65 27.93 1.94 9.29
CA GLU A 65 27.82 3.19 8.52
C GLU A 65 26.71 3.06 7.47
N GLU A 66 26.67 1.94 6.74
CA GLU A 66 25.60 1.63 5.80
C GLU A 66 24.22 1.57 6.49
N ALA A 67 24.14 0.98 7.68
CA ALA A 67 22.92 0.91 8.46
C ALA A 67 22.42 2.30 8.88
N LEU A 68 23.33 3.21 9.25
CA LEU A 68 22.96 4.58 9.61
C LEU A 68 22.42 5.36 8.39
N GLU A 69 23.08 5.23 7.23
CA GLU A 69 22.59 5.84 5.99
C GLU A 69 21.21 5.30 5.60
N LEU A 70 21.02 3.98 5.68
CA LEU A 70 19.76 3.33 5.37
C LEU A 70 18.66 3.74 6.36
N LYS A 71 18.98 3.88 7.65
CA LYS A 71 18.03 4.38 8.66
C LYS A 71 17.52 5.78 8.33
N ARG A 72 18.40 6.68 7.85
CA ARG A 72 17.98 8.02 7.40
C ARG A 72 17.07 7.96 6.17
N LYS A 73 17.34 7.05 5.23
CA LYS A 73 16.46 6.81 4.07
C LYS A 73 15.09 6.28 4.49
N ILE A 74 15.05 5.36 5.45
CA ILE A 74 13.82 4.83 6.05
C ILE A 74 13.00 5.96 6.70
N ASP A 75 13.65 6.83 7.48
CA ASP A 75 12.96 7.94 8.13
C ASP A 75 12.36 8.93 7.12
N ALA A 76 13.13 9.29 6.09
CA ALA A 76 12.64 10.13 5.00
C ALA A 76 11.47 9.48 4.23
N SER A 77 11.56 8.17 3.95
CA SER A 77 10.54 7.40 3.26
C SER A 77 9.25 7.26 4.09
N ASN A 78 9.37 7.13 5.42
CA ASN A 78 8.21 7.14 6.32
C ASN A 78 7.48 8.48 6.32
N GLN A 79 8.22 9.59 6.26
CA GLN A 79 7.62 10.91 6.12
C GLN A 79 6.91 11.04 4.76
N ASP A 80 7.59 10.69 3.66
CA ASP A 80 7.03 10.76 2.29
C ASP A 80 5.76 9.91 2.14
N ARG A 81 5.73 8.72 2.78
CA ARG A 81 4.52 7.89 2.85
C ARG A 81 3.37 8.62 3.53
N THR A 82 3.63 9.26 4.67
CA THR A 82 2.61 9.98 5.45
C THR A 82 2.10 11.20 4.68
N ASP A 83 3.01 12.00 4.12
CA ASP A 83 2.67 13.16 3.28
C ASP A 83 1.81 12.73 2.07
N THR A 84 2.16 11.61 1.43
CA THR A 84 1.38 11.06 0.32
C THR A 84 -0.03 10.65 0.74
N VAL A 85 -0.21 10.08 1.93
CA VAL A 85 -1.54 9.77 2.49
C VAL A 85 -2.34 11.06 2.73
N GLU A 86 -1.73 12.10 3.28
CA GLU A 86 -2.39 13.39 3.49
C GLU A 86 -2.80 14.08 2.16
N TYR A 87 -1.99 13.92 1.10
CA TYR A 87 -2.37 14.38 -0.23
C TYR A 87 -3.56 13.61 -0.82
N ILE A 88 -3.67 12.31 -0.56
CA ILE A 88 -4.84 11.52 -0.95
C ILE A 88 -6.09 11.98 -0.19
N ASP A 89 -5.97 12.28 1.11
CA ASP A 89 -7.08 12.85 1.88
C ASP A 89 -7.49 14.23 1.34
N SER A 90 -6.52 15.08 1.01
CA SER A 90 -6.77 16.38 0.39
C SER A 90 -7.51 16.25 -0.94
N TYR A 91 -7.19 15.24 -1.75
CA TYR A 91 -7.92 14.93 -2.97
C TYR A 91 -9.39 14.59 -2.69
N PHE A 92 -9.67 13.73 -1.70
CA PHE A 92 -11.05 13.38 -1.35
C PHE A 92 -11.81 14.54 -0.71
N LEU A 93 -11.16 15.33 0.14
CA LEU A 93 -11.75 16.53 0.72
C LEU A 93 -12.18 17.52 -0.37
N ASN A 94 -11.32 17.78 -1.37
CA ASN A 94 -11.69 18.64 -2.49
C ASN A 94 -12.79 18.02 -3.36
N LYS A 95 -12.78 16.70 -3.57
CA LYS A 95 -13.80 15.99 -4.33
C LYS A 95 -15.18 16.10 -3.69
N TYR A 96 -15.27 15.98 -2.37
CA TYR A 96 -16.53 15.97 -1.62
C TYR A 96 -16.85 17.30 -0.94
N LYS A 97 -16.15 18.40 -1.27
CA LYS A 97 -16.31 19.71 -0.62
C LYS A 97 -17.71 20.33 -0.72
N LEU A 98 -18.54 19.87 -1.66
CA LEU A 98 -19.91 20.34 -1.86
C LEU A 98 -20.96 19.41 -1.21
N VAL A 99 -20.53 18.31 -0.59
CA VAL A 99 -21.43 17.41 0.13
C VAL A 99 -21.78 18.03 1.48
N SER A 100 -23.09 18.13 1.74
CA SER A 100 -23.60 18.58 3.03
C SER A 100 -23.66 17.41 4.00
N VAL A 101 -22.96 17.52 5.12
CA VAL A 101 -22.97 16.52 6.19
C VAL A 101 -24.37 16.42 6.81
N LYS A 102 -24.92 15.20 6.91
CA LYS A 102 -26.21 14.97 7.55
C LYS A 102 -26.09 14.95 9.08
N PRO A 103 -27.17 15.27 9.82
CA PRO A 103 -27.15 15.24 11.28
C PRO A 103 -26.83 13.87 11.89
N ASP A 104 -27.12 12.79 11.16
CA ASP A 104 -26.91 11.40 11.53
C ASP A 104 -25.74 10.75 10.78
N ALA A 105 -24.87 11.56 10.16
CA ALA A 105 -23.68 11.08 9.47
C ALA A 105 -22.82 10.20 10.39
N LYS A 106 -22.43 9.03 9.89
CA LYS A 106 -21.65 8.05 10.63
C LYS A 106 -20.23 8.56 10.88
N ILE A 107 -19.78 8.48 12.14
CA ILE A 107 -18.38 8.72 12.50
C ILE A 107 -17.58 7.46 12.17
N ASN A 108 -16.48 7.64 11.44
CA ASN A 108 -15.54 6.57 11.11
C ASN A 108 -14.23 6.76 11.89
N THR A 109 -13.54 5.64 12.16
CA THR A 109 -12.30 5.61 12.95
C THR A 109 -11.10 6.18 12.21
N GLU A 110 -11.18 6.30 10.89
CA GLU A 110 -10.11 6.77 10.02
C GLU A 110 -10.65 7.41 8.74
N SER A 111 -9.77 8.10 8.01
CA SER A 111 -10.09 8.71 6.72
C SER A 111 -10.01 7.70 5.57
N PRO A 112 -10.55 8.03 4.37
CA PRO A 112 -10.38 7.22 3.18
C PRO A 112 -8.91 6.94 2.83
N ALA A 113 -8.01 7.92 2.96
CA ALA A 113 -6.61 7.72 2.60
C ALA A 113 -5.91 6.72 3.53
N TRP A 114 -6.17 6.77 4.84
CA TRP A 114 -5.60 5.80 5.80
C TRP A 114 -6.14 4.38 5.57
N ALA A 115 -7.42 4.24 5.20
CA ALA A 115 -7.95 2.94 4.83
C ALA A 115 -7.28 2.38 3.55
N ILE A 116 -7.05 3.24 2.55
CA ILE A 116 -6.34 2.90 1.30
C ILE A 116 -4.85 2.61 1.56
N ASP A 117 -4.21 3.29 2.52
CA ASP A 117 -2.82 3.03 2.92
C ASP A 117 -2.65 1.57 3.33
N ARG A 118 -3.53 1.08 4.21
CA ARG A 118 -3.54 -0.32 4.63
C ARG A 118 -3.81 -1.27 3.47
N LEU A 119 -4.63 -0.88 2.50
CA LEU A 119 -4.91 -1.69 1.31
C LEU A 119 -3.65 -1.89 0.45
N SER A 120 -2.84 -0.84 0.28
CA SER A 120 -1.55 -0.92 -0.43
C SER A 120 -0.54 -1.81 0.33
N ILE A 121 -0.44 -1.68 1.65
CA ILE A 121 0.41 -2.57 2.47
C ILE A 121 -0.06 -4.04 2.38
N LEU A 122 -1.37 -4.25 2.33
CA LEU A 122 -1.93 -5.59 2.18
C LEU A 122 -1.60 -6.20 0.81
N ALA A 123 -1.58 -5.39 -0.26
CA ALA A 123 -1.13 -5.84 -1.57
C ALA A 123 0.32 -6.33 -1.55
N LEU A 124 1.23 -5.63 -0.86
CA LEU A 124 2.62 -6.06 -0.66
C LEU A 124 2.72 -7.38 0.11
N LYS A 125 1.99 -7.48 1.23
CA LYS A 125 1.93 -8.73 2.02
C LYS A 125 1.45 -9.91 1.18
N ILE A 126 0.43 -9.69 0.36
CA ILE A 126 -0.10 -10.71 -0.56
C ILE A 126 0.93 -11.10 -1.61
N TYR A 127 1.66 -10.13 -2.18
CA TYR A 127 2.70 -10.40 -3.16
C TYR A 127 3.78 -11.34 -2.59
N HIS A 128 4.43 -10.98 -1.49
CA HIS A 128 5.48 -11.80 -0.90
C HIS A 128 4.96 -13.12 -0.31
N MET A 129 3.74 -13.14 0.24
CA MET A 129 3.15 -14.40 0.71
C MET A 129 2.85 -15.36 -0.45
N LYS A 130 2.50 -14.84 -1.64
CA LYS A 130 2.38 -15.68 -2.86
C LYS A 130 3.71 -16.28 -3.27
N GLU A 131 4.82 -15.54 -3.15
CA GLU A 131 6.15 -16.08 -3.43
C GLU A 131 6.47 -17.23 -2.47
N GLU A 132 6.31 -17.03 -1.17
CA GLU A 132 6.58 -18.07 -0.16
C GLU A 132 5.66 -19.28 -0.27
N ALA A 133 4.37 -19.08 -0.60
CA ALA A 133 3.41 -20.16 -0.79
C ALA A 133 3.71 -21.02 -2.03
N ASN A 134 4.44 -20.48 -3.01
CA ASN A 134 4.80 -21.15 -4.26
C ASN A 134 6.29 -21.51 -4.35
N ARG A 135 7.08 -21.28 -3.29
CA ARG A 135 8.51 -21.54 -3.28
C ARG A 135 8.81 -23.04 -3.42
N GLU A 136 9.39 -23.43 -4.55
CA GLU A 136 9.69 -24.83 -4.87
C GLU A 136 10.70 -25.45 -3.88
N SER A 137 11.68 -24.67 -3.42
CA SER A 137 12.70 -25.10 -2.46
C SER A 137 12.18 -25.31 -1.04
N ALA A 138 10.95 -24.88 -0.73
CA ALA A 138 10.34 -25.10 0.58
C ALA A 138 9.76 -26.51 0.73
N SER A 139 9.56 -26.98 1.97
CA SER A 139 8.81 -28.20 2.22
C SER A 139 7.33 -28.02 1.89
N GLU A 140 6.64 -29.13 1.64
CA GLU A 140 5.19 -29.13 1.41
C GLU A 140 4.42 -28.54 2.61
N ASP A 141 4.79 -28.95 3.83
CA ASP A 141 4.22 -28.40 5.07
C ASP A 141 4.39 -26.87 5.17
N HIS A 142 5.55 -26.35 4.77
CA HIS A 142 5.79 -24.91 4.76
C HIS A 142 4.89 -24.21 3.73
N ARG A 143 4.83 -24.70 2.48
CA ARG A 143 3.95 -24.15 1.45
C ARG A 143 2.48 -24.17 1.89
N LEU A 144 2.03 -25.24 2.54
CA LEU A 144 0.65 -25.35 3.03
C LEU A 144 0.36 -24.30 4.13
N LYS A 145 1.30 -24.07 5.06
CA LYS A 145 1.17 -23.02 6.08
C LYS A 145 1.14 -21.63 5.45
N CYS A 146 1.99 -21.36 4.47
CA CYS A 146 2.00 -20.08 3.75
C CYS A 146 0.72 -19.88 2.93
N ARG A 147 0.18 -20.93 2.31
CA ARG A 147 -1.11 -20.87 1.61
C ARG A 147 -2.26 -20.49 2.53
N LYS A 148 -2.36 -21.09 3.72
CA LYS A 148 -3.37 -20.70 4.71
C LYS A 148 -3.27 -19.22 5.11
N LYS A 149 -2.04 -18.70 5.27
CA LYS A 149 -1.82 -17.27 5.54
C LYS A 149 -2.22 -16.40 4.36
N LEU A 150 -1.90 -16.83 3.14
CA LEU A 150 -2.30 -16.15 1.92
C LEU A 150 -3.82 -16.04 1.81
N ASP A 151 -4.56 -17.11 2.10
CA ASP A 151 -6.02 -17.13 2.05
C ASP A 151 -6.62 -16.07 3.00
N VAL A 152 -6.09 -15.97 4.22
CA VAL A 152 -6.49 -14.91 5.19
C VAL A 152 -6.18 -13.52 4.66
N LEU A 153 -5.01 -13.29 4.05
CA LEU A 153 -4.66 -11.98 3.49
C LEU A 153 -5.60 -11.59 2.32
N LEU A 154 -6.01 -12.57 1.51
CA LEU A 154 -6.96 -12.35 0.40
C LEU A 154 -8.36 -12.01 0.92
N GLU A 155 -8.82 -12.68 1.97
CA GLU A 155 -10.07 -12.36 2.68
C GLU A 155 -10.02 -10.94 3.25
N GLN A 156 -8.96 -10.59 4.00
CA GLN A 156 -8.75 -9.24 4.52
C GLN A 156 -8.78 -8.17 3.43
N ARG A 157 -8.28 -8.48 2.22
CA ARG A 157 -8.29 -7.53 1.11
C ARG A 157 -9.70 -7.30 0.60
N GLN A 158 -10.51 -8.35 0.54
CA GLN A 158 -11.92 -8.24 0.17
C GLN A 158 -12.72 -7.44 1.19
N ASP A 159 -12.51 -7.72 2.48
CA ASP A 159 -13.20 -7.02 3.58
C ASP A 159 -12.84 -5.54 3.59
N LEU A 160 -11.55 -5.22 3.51
CA LEU A 160 -11.08 -3.83 3.50
C LEU A 160 -11.54 -3.08 2.24
N THR A 161 -11.53 -3.74 1.08
CA THR A 161 -12.08 -3.16 -0.16
C THR A 161 -13.56 -2.81 0.00
N THR A 162 -14.34 -3.70 0.63
CA THR A 162 -15.76 -3.48 0.89
C THR A 162 -15.98 -2.34 1.87
N ALA A 163 -15.26 -2.32 2.99
CA ALA A 163 -15.34 -1.25 3.98
C ALA A 163 -14.97 0.13 3.38
N ILE A 164 -13.96 0.19 2.49
CA ILE A 164 -13.60 1.44 1.80
C ILE A 164 -14.72 1.88 0.85
N LYS A 165 -15.37 0.96 0.13
CA LYS A 165 -16.50 1.29 -0.75
C LYS A 165 -17.65 1.91 0.05
N GLU A 166 -18.04 1.26 1.15
CA GLU A 166 -19.08 1.75 2.05
C GLU A 166 -18.74 3.13 2.63
N LEU A 167 -17.51 3.30 3.13
CA LEU A 167 -17.02 4.59 3.63
C LEU A 167 -17.11 5.69 2.57
N MET A 168 -16.71 5.39 1.34
CA MET A 168 -16.71 6.35 0.24
C MET A 168 -18.12 6.69 -0.25
N GLU A 169 -19.05 5.75 -0.16
CA GLU A 169 -20.47 5.95 -0.45
C GLU A 169 -21.14 6.79 0.65
N ASP A 170 -20.87 6.50 1.92
CA ASP A 170 -21.35 7.29 3.07
C ASP A 170 -20.90 8.75 2.94
N ILE A 171 -19.60 8.98 2.67
CA ILE A 171 -19.05 10.33 2.47
C ILE A 171 -19.67 11.04 1.26
N ALA A 172 -19.96 10.31 0.18
CA ALA A 172 -20.59 10.90 -1.01
C ALA A 172 -22.05 11.32 -0.75
N ASN A 173 -22.74 10.61 0.13
CA ASN A 173 -24.15 10.83 0.44
C ASN A 173 -24.37 11.84 1.58
N GLY A 174 -23.33 12.15 2.36
CA GLY A 174 -23.36 13.13 3.45
C GLY A 174 -23.92 12.59 4.75
#